data_AF-R8QUG4-F1
#
_entry.id   AF-R8QUG4-F1
#
_cell.length_a   1.000
_cell.length_b   1.000
_cell.length_c   1.000
_cell.angle_alpha   90.00
_cell.angle_beta   90.00
_cell.angle_gamma   90.00
#
_symmetry.space_group_name_H-M   'P 1'
#
loop_
_entity.id
_entity.type
_entity.pdbx_description
1 polymer ?
#
loop_
_entity_poly.entity_id
_entity_poly.type
_entity_poly.pdbx_seq_one_letter_code
_entity_poly.pdbx_strand_id
1 'polypeptide(L)'
;MYKQLPHGVKVGITRSIAASFEKYMKDIEWNEEKFDIQQFVEQWKQYLYTKSTWINKVDDKLKEHPDFHQALAVKVNEKINELINEEPTEDQLKILKDNKVNNIDDFCKLEAAYHIERL
;
A
#
# COMPACT_ATOMS: atom_id res chain seq x y z
N MET A 1 6.47 -15.93 14.38
CA MET A 1 6.20 -16.42 13.02
C MET A 1 6.61 -15.44 11.92
N TYR A 2 6.06 -14.22 11.80
CA TYR A 2 6.47 -13.27 10.73
C TYR A 2 7.99 -12.95 10.72
N LYS A 3 8.60 -12.76 11.89
CA LYS A 3 10.04 -12.47 12.01
C LYS A 3 10.94 -13.60 11.46
N GLN A 4 10.44 -14.84 11.48
CA GLN A 4 11.14 -16.04 11.02
C GLN A 4 11.05 -16.24 9.50
N LEU A 5 10.22 -15.47 8.80
CA LEU A 5 10.14 -15.52 7.34
C LEU A 5 11.49 -15.13 6.71
N PRO A 6 11.85 -15.74 5.58
CA PRO A 6 13.00 -15.31 4.79
C PRO A 6 12.93 -13.80 4.48
N HIS A 7 14.08 -13.13 4.47
CA HIS A 7 14.13 -11.68 4.21
C HIS A 7 13.43 -11.31 2.90
N GLY A 8 13.65 -12.08 1.82
CA GLY A 8 12.99 -11.86 0.54
C GLY A 8 11.46 -11.99 0.58
N VAL A 9 10.92 -12.82 1.47
CA VAL A 9 9.46 -12.93 1.67
C VAL A 9 8.94 -11.68 2.36
N LYS A 10 9.60 -11.22 3.44
CA LYS A 10 9.23 -9.99 4.15
C LYS A 10 9.24 -8.77 3.23
N VAL A 11 10.27 -8.63 2.39
CA VAL A 11 10.35 -7.58 1.38
C VAL A 11 9.22 -7.71 0.36
N GLY A 12 8.92 -8.92 -0.10
CA GLY A 12 7.82 -9.19 -1.02
C GLY A 12 6.47 -8.77 -0.44
N ILE A 13 6.21 -9.07 0.83
CA ILE A 13 5.00 -8.67 1.56
C ILE A 13 4.86 -7.15 1.53
N THR A 14 5.87 -6.43 2.03
CA THR A 14 5.87 -4.96 2.07
C THR A 14 5.63 -4.33 0.70
N ARG A 15 6.33 -4.81 -0.34
CA ARG A 15 6.17 -4.29 -1.71
C ARG A 15 4.78 -4.57 -2.28
N SER A 16 4.23 -5.77 -2.02
CA SER A 16 2.89 -6.12 -2.50
C SER A 16 1.79 -5.29 -1.85
N ILE A 17 1.94 -4.95 -0.56
CA ILE A 17 1.01 -4.08 0.16
C ILE A 17 1.05 -2.68 -0.45
N ALA A 18 2.26 -2.10 -0.60
CA ALA A 18 2.42 -0.75 -1.16
C ALA A 18 1.85 -0.64 -2.57
N ALA A 19 2.21 -1.58 -3.47
CA ALA A 19 1.72 -1.58 -4.84
C ALA A 19 0.20 -1.75 -4.94
N SER A 20 -0.39 -2.59 -4.07
CA SER A 20 -1.84 -2.81 -4.07
C SER A 20 -2.60 -1.64 -3.48
N PHE A 21 -2.04 -1.00 -2.44
CA PHE A 21 -2.62 0.17 -1.80
C PHE A 21 -2.61 1.37 -2.74
N GLU A 22 -1.46 1.67 -3.36
CA GLU A 22 -1.36 2.74 -4.35
C GLU A 22 -2.35 2.52 -5.50
N LYS A 23 -2.44 1.30 -6.02
CA LYS A 23 -3.43 0.97 -7.06
C LYS A 23 -4.85 1.20 -6.58
N TYR A 24 -5.21 0.68 -5.39
CA TYR A 24 -6.56 0.81 -4.84
C TYR A 24 -6.94 2.29 -4.66
N MET A 25 -6.05 3.10 -4.08
CA MET A 25 -6.28 4.54 -3.90
C MET A 25 -6.43 5.24 -5.25
N LYS A 26 -5.63 4.90 -6.26
CA LYS A 26 -5.81 5.40 -7.64
C LYS A 26 -7.17 4.98 -8.23
N ASP A 27 -7.61 3.75 -8.01
CA ASP A 27 -8.90 3.21 -8.51
C ASP A 27 -10.10 3.96 -7.89
N ILE A 28 -9.99 4.42 -6.63
CA ILE A 28 -10.99 5.28 -5.97
C ILE A 28 -10.71 6.77 -6.11
N GLU A 29 -9.75 7.14 -6.97
CA GLU A 29 -9.35 8.52 -7.28
C GLU A 29 -8.86 9.33 -6.08
N TRP A 30 -8.23 8.66 -5.10
CA TRP A 30 -7.81 9.24 -3.83
C TRP A 30 -8.94 9.88 -3.01
N ASN A 31 -10.19 9.44 -3.24
CA ASN A 31 -11.30 9.84 -2.41
C ASN A 31 -11.38 8.97 -1.14
N GLU A 32 -10.95 9.52 0.00
CA GLU A 32 -10.94 8.83 1.30
C GLU A 32 -12.32 8.34 1.75
N GLU A 33 -13.40 9.03 1.38
CA GLU A 33 -14.77 8.60 1.73
C GLU A 33 -15.17 7.29 1.05
N LYS A 34 -14.48 6.92 -0.04
CA LYS A 34 -14.66 5.65 -0.73
C LYS A 34 -13.76 4.52 -0.19
N PHE A 35 -12.85 4.82 0.74
CA PHE A 35 -11.92 3.82 1.26
C PHE A 35 -12.66 2.76 2.07
N ASP A 36 -12.49 1.51 1.67
CA ASP A 36 -13.02 0.33 2.33
C ASP A 36 -11.90 -0.71 2.51
N ILE A 37 -11.57 -1.01 3.77
CA ILE A 37 -10.49 -1.93 4.11
C ILE A 37 -10.77 -3.37 3.61
N GLN A 38 -12.02 -3.80 3.55
CA GLN A 38 -12.37 -5.14 3.08
C GLN A 38 -12.16 -5.25 1.57
N GLN A 39 -12.56 -4.23 0.81
CA GLN A 39 -12.32 -4.16 -0.63
C GLN A 39 -10.84 -4.10 -0.96
N PHE A 40 -10.07 -3.28 -0.23
CA PHE A 40 -8.62 -3.23 -0.38
C PHE A 40 -7.97 -4.60 -0.10
N VAL A 41 -8.35 -5.26 1.01
CA VAL A 41 -7.80 -6.58 1.35
C VAL A 41 -8.14 -7.62 0.29
N GLU A 42 -9.34 -7.59 -0.28
CA GLU A 42 -9.73 -8.49 -1.37
C GLU A 42 -8.89 -8.23 -2.62
N GLN A 43 -8.73 -6.97 -3.04
CA GLN A 43 -7.84 -6.60 -4.15
C GLN A 43 -6.39 -7.03 -3.90
N TRP A 44 -5.88 -6.84 -2.68
CA TRP A 44 -4.53 -7.26 -2.33
C TRP A 44 -4.39 -8.77 -2.42
N LYS A 45 -5.36 -9.56 -1.93
CA LYS A 45 -5.36 -11.03 -2.11
C LYS A 45 -5.28 -11.41 -3.58
N GLN A 46 -6.09 -10.79 -4.44
CA GLN A 46 -6.02 -11.04 -5.89
C GLN A 46 -4.65 -10.68 -6.48
N TYR A 47 -4.02 -9.59 -6.01
CA TYR A 47 -2.66 -9.23 -6.39
C TYR A 47 -1.64 -10.29 -5.96
N LEU A 48 -1.81 -10.90 -4.77
CA LEU A 48 -0.90 -11.94 -4.28
C LEU A 48 -0.85 -13.13 -5.24
N TYR A 49 -1.99 -13.57 -5.76
CA TYR A 49 -2.05 -14.73 -6.67
C TYR A 49 -1.69 -14.42 -8.12
N THR A 50 -1.78 -13.16 -8.55
CA THR A 50 -1.55 -12.78 -9.95
C THR A 50 -0.17 -12.19 -10.22
N LYS A 51 0.43 -11.47 -9.25
CA LYS A 51 1.66 -10.69 -9.47
C LYS A 51 2.74 -10.93 -8.43
N SER A 52 2.41 -11.54 -7.29
CA SER A 52 3.35 -11.68 -6.19
C SER A 52 3.97 -13.07 -6.12
N THR A 53 5.31 -13.15 -6.14
CA THR A 53 6.01 -14.44 -6.06
C THR A 53 6.32 -14.89 -4.65
N TRP A 54 6.10 -14.04 -3.63
CA TRP A 54 6.47 -14.37 -2.24
C TRP A 54 5.51 -15.38 -1.62
N ILE A 55 4.23 -15.36 -1.99
CA ILE A 55 3.21 -16.26 -1.42
C ILE A 55 3.52 -17.73 -1.75
N ASN A 56 4.15 -17.98 -2.90
CA ASN A 56 4.60 -19.31 -3.32
C ASN A 56 5.82 -19.81 -2.52
N LYS A 57 6.48 -18.94 -1.76
CA LYS A 57 7.63 -19.27 -0.90
C LYS A 57 7.23 -19.50 0.56
N VAL A 58 5.93 -19.41 0.85
CA VAL A 58 5.33 -19.72 2.16
C VAL A 58 4.65 -21.07 2.04
N ASP A 59 4.88 -21.97 2.99
CA ASP A 59 4.23 -23.28 3.00
C ASP A 59 2.74 -23.16 3.36
N ASP A 60 1.93 -24.12 2.91
CA ASP A 60 0.47 -24.03 3.05
C ASP A 60 0.01 -24.11 4.52
N LYS A 61 0.73 -24.84 5.38
CA LYS A 61 0.43 -24.87 6.82
C LYS A 61 0.61 -23.50 7.47
N LEU A 62 1.65 -22.77 7.07
CA LEU A 62 1.89 -21.42 7.52
C LEU A 62 0.84 -20.45 6.97
N LYS A 63 0.40 -20.62 5.72
CA LYS A 63 -0.67 -19.79 5.12
C LYS A 63 -1.99 -19.91 5.85
N GLU A 64 -2.33 -21.10 6.35
CA GLU A 64 -3.58 -21.36 7.09
C GLU A 64 -3.48 -21.02 8.58
N HIS A 65 -2.29 -20.67 9.07
CA HIS A 65 -2.06 -20.45 10.50
C HIS A 65 -2.67 -19.11 10.97
N PRO A 66 -3.53 -19.08 12.00
CA PRO A 66 -4.15 -17.86 12.51
C PRO A 66 -3.14 -16.76 12.88
N ASP A 67 -2.05 -17.11 13.58
CA ASP A 67 -1.00 -16.15 13.94
C ASP A 67 -0.31 -15.52 12.73
N PHE A 68 -0.24 -16.24 11.61
CA PHE A 68 0.33 -15.70 10.37
C PHE A 68 -0.62 -14.66 9.76
N HIS A 69 -1.91 -14.96 9.71
CA HIS A 69 -2.93 -14.01 9.27
C HIS A 69 -2.98 -12.76 10.17
N GLN A 70 -2.90 -12.93 11.49
CA GLN A 70 -2.86 -11.81 12.42
C GLN A 70 -1.62 -10.94 12.18
N ALA A 71 -0.44 -11.56 12.03
CA ALA A 71 0.78 -10.82 11.76
C ALA A 71 0.76 -10.10 10.40
N LEU A 72 0.14 -10.68 9.38
CA LEU A 72 -0.08 -10.01 8.09
C LEU A 72 -1.02 -8.81 8.24
N ALA A 73 -2.12 -8.94 8.97
CA ALA A 73 -3.06 -7.85 9.21
C ALA A 73 -2.37 -6.67 9.93
N VAL A 74 -1.57 -6.95 10.95
CA VAL A 74 -0.73 -5.93 11.61
C VAL A 74 0.20 -5.28 10.59
N LYS A 75 0.86 -6.08 9.74
CA LYS A 75 1.82 -5.54 8.77
C LYS A 75 1.16 -4.68 7.69
N VAL A 76 -0.04 -5.03 7.26
CA VAL A 76 -0.86 -4.23 6.36
C VAL A 76 -1.13 -2.86 6.97
N ASN A 77 -1.66 -2.83 8.19
CA ASN A 77 -1.98 -1.57 8.88
C ASN A 77 -0.73 -0.72 9.10
N GLU A 78 0.36 -1.31 9.56
CA GLU A 78 1.65 -0.61 9.72
C GLU A 78 2.08 0.05 8.40
N LYS A 79 2.00 -0.70 7.29
CA LYS A 79 2.49 -0.20 6.01
C LYS A 79 1.58 0.84 5.39
N ILE A 80 0.25 0.68 5.50
CA ILE A 80 -0.70 1.72 5.08
C ILE A 80 -0.43 3.00 5.86
N ASN A 81 -0.31 2.90 7.19
CA ASN A 81 -0.02 4.05 8.03
C ASN A 81 1.30 4.74 7.65
N GLU A 82 2.34 3.97 7.35
CA GLU A 82 3.61 4.52 6.84
C GLU A 82 3.42 5.31 5.53
N LEU A 83 2.62 4.78 4.60
CA LEU A 83 2.41 5.40 3.28
C LEU A 83 1.59 6.70 3.34
N ILE A 84 0.54 6.74 4.16
CA ILE A 84 -0.32 7.93 4.30
C ILE A 84 0.36 9.05 5.09
N ASN A 85 1.32 8.72 5.96
CA ASN A 85 2.09 9.70 6.72
C ASN A 85 3.43 10.06 6.05
N GLU A 86 3.75 9.47 4.89
CA GLU A 86 4.94 9.87 4.14
C GLU A 86 4.65 11.20 3.44
N GLU A 87 5.31 12.27 3.86
CA GLU A 87 5.13 13.61 3.29
C GLU A 87 5.59 13.66 1.82
N PRO A 88 4.94 14.48 0.98
CA PRO A 88 5.42 14.76 -0.38
C PRO A 88 6.83 15.34 -0.37
N THR A 89 7.60 14.99 -1.39
CA THR A 89 8.93 15.58 -1.59
C THR A 89 8.85 17.07 -1.94
N GLU A 90 9.91 17.82 -1.68
CA GLU A 90 9.99 19.25 -2.04
C GLU A 90 9.70 19.48 -3.54
N ASP A 91 10.18 18.60 -4.41
CA ASP A 91 9.93 18.65 -5.85
C ASP A 91 8.43 18.46 -6.19
N GLN A 92 7.76 17.51 -5.53
CA GLN A 92 6.32 17.30 -5.71
C GLN A 92 5.53 18.52 -5.24
N LEU A 93 5.85 19.06 -4.07
CA LEU A 93 5.20 20.26 -3.53
C LEU A 93 5.38 21.45 -4.47
N LYS A 94 6.57 21.61 -5.04
CA LYS A 94 6.85 22.68 -6.01
C LYS A 94 5.98 22.54 -7.26
N ILE A 95 5.92 21.36 -7.87
CA ILE A 95 5.10 21.10 -9.06
C ILE A 95 3.62 21.41 -8.77
N LEU A 96 3.10 20.97 -7.63
CA LEU A 96 1.71 21.21 -7.24
C LEU A 96 1.42 22.69 -7.00
N LYS A 97 2.33 23.42 -6.34
CA LYS A 97 2.22 24.87 -6.09
C LYS A 97 2.23 25.66 -7.40
N ASP A 98 3.14 25.35 -8.31
CA ASP A 98 3.27 26.01 -9.62
C ASP A 98 1.99 25.83 -10.46
N ASN A 99 1.28 24.71 -10.27
CA ASN A 99 0.02 24.40 -10.94
C ASN A 99 -1.24 24.79 -10.14
N LYS A 100 -1.09 25.50 -9.01
CA LYS A 100 -2.19 25.98 -8.16
C LYS A 100 -3.16 24.89 -7.72
N VAL A 101 -2.65 23.70 -7.43
CA VAL A 101 -3.44 22.62 -6.83
C VAL A 101 -3.81 23.03 -5.39
N ASN A 102 -5.07 22.82 -5.01
CA ASN A 102 -5.58 23.16 -3.68
C ASN A 102 -5.32 22.02 -2.68
N ASN A 103 -5.35 22.34 -1.38
CA ASN A 103 -5.26 21.38 -0.27
C ASN A 103 -4.00 20.48 -0.30
N ILE A 104 -2.91 20.98 -0.88
CA ILE A 104 -1.65 20.22 -0.99
C ILE A 104 -0.99 19.93 0.35
N ASP A 105 -1.37 20.66 1.41
CA ASP A 105 -0.85 20.48 2.76
C ASP A 105 -1.39 19.19 3.43
N ASP A 106 -2.52 18.66 2.93
CA ASP A 106 -3.12 17.41 3.42
C ASP A 106 -2.60 16.17 2.66
N PHE A 107 -1.89 16.36 1.55
CA PHE A 107 -1.48 15.25 0.69
C PHE A 107 -0.36 14.43 1.32
N CYS A 108 -0.50 13.11 1.23
CA CYS A 108 0.64 12.21 1.34
C CYS A 108 1.43 12.17 0.02
N LYS A 109 2.65 11.63 0.07
CA LYS A 109 3.56 11.51 -1.08
C LYS A 109 2.93 10.83 -2.29
N LEU A 110 2.14 9.78 -2.05
CA LEU A 110 1.51 9.00 -3.11
C LEU A 110 0.34 9.76 -3.75
N GLU A 111 -0.45 10.47 -2.94
CA GLU A 111 -1.53 11.33 -3.42
C GLU A 111 -0.99 12.50 -4.25
N ALA A 112 0.07 13.16 -3.74
CA ALA A 112 0.79 14.18 -4.48
C ALA A 112 1.28 13.67 -5.84
N ALA A 113 1.86 12.46 -5.89
CA ALA A 113 2.26 11.83 -7.15
C ALA A 113 1.08 11.61 -8.10
N TYR A 114 -0.05 11.13 -7.59
CA TYR A 114 -1.27 10.93 -8.37
C TYR A 114 -1.80 12.22 -8.99
N HIS A 115 -1.85 13.32 -8.22
CA HIS A 115 -2.29 14.60 -8.75
C HIS A 115 -1.31 15.14 -9.81
N ILE A 116 0.00 15.00 -9.59
CA ILE A 116 1.03 15.41 -10.56
C ILE A 116 0.94 14.63 -11.88
N GLU A 117 0.68 13.31 -11.82
CA GLU A 117 0.48 12.47 -13.01
C GLU A 117 -0.71 12.94 -13.88
N ARG A 118 -1.60 13.79 -13.35
CA ARG A 118 -2.84 14.25 -13.98
C ARG A 118 -2.85 15.75 -14.35
N LEU A 119 -1.74 16.46 -14.16
CA LEU A 119 -1.54 17.84 -14.62
C LEU A 119 -1.23 17.87 -16.11
#